data_AF-A0A3B8JM61-F1
#
_entry.id   AF-A0A3B8JM61-F1
#
_cell.length_a   1.000
_cell.length_b   1.000
_cell.length_c   1.000
_cell.angle_alpha   90.00
_cell.angle_beta   90.00
_cell.angle_gamma   90.00
#
_symmetry.space_group_name_H-M   'P 1'
#
loop_
_entity.id
_entity.type
_entity.pdbx_description
1 polymer ?
#
loop_
_entity_poly.entity_id
_entity_poly.type
_entity_poly.pdbx_seq_one_letter_code
_entity_poly.pdbx_strand_id
1 'polypeptide(L)'
;SAINGLPILSRSRPNLDDWYRDNIQGGAGSFTIAANGFEDVGRALEQKLRRELTDPSTDIPSTAVPEPTTILGILLAGGGLACLKRRQRSI
;
A
#
# COMPACT_ATOMS: atom_id res chain seq x y z
N SER A 1 -5.45 -10.74 4.54
CA SER A 1 -4.11 -10.19 4.36
C SER A 1 -3.17 -11.25 3.80
N ALA A 2 -2.39 -10.92 2.78
CA ALA A 2 -1.36 -11.79 2.20
C ALA A 2 -0.02 -11.65 2.93
N ILE A 3 0.75 -12.74 3.02
CA ILE A 3 2.11 -12.78 3.56
C ILE A 3 3.04 -13.29 2.46
N ASN A 4 4.03 -12.47 2.08
CA ASN A 4 4.98 -12.76 1.01
C ASN A 4 6.36 -13.13 1.55
N GLY A 5 7.08 -14.01 0.86
CA GLY A 5 8.41 -14.49 1.23
C GLY A 5 9.57 -13.85 0.47
N LEU A 6 10.70 -13.65 1.16
CA LEU A 6 11.99 -13.26 0.57
C LEU A 6 13.15 -14.08 1.17
N PRO A 7 13.21 -15.40 0.95
CA PRO A 7 14.28 -16.24 1.47
C PRO A 7 15.62 -15.90 0.81
N ILE A 8 16.68 -15.90 1.61
CA ILE A 8 18.06 -15.79 1.14
C ILE A 8 18.67 -17.18 1.14
N LEU A 9 18.81 -17.76 -0.05
CA LEU A 9 19.40 -19.07 -0.24
C LEU A 9 20.89 -19.01 0.07
N SER A 10 21.40 -20.10 0.64
CA SER A 10 22.81 -20.26 0.94
C SER A 10 23.20 -21.72 0.74
N ARG A 11 24.50 -22.01 0.66
CA ARG A 11 24.96 -23.40 0.51
C ARG A 11 24.47 -24.33 1.61
N SER A 12 24.29 -23.83 2.84
CA SER A 12 23.77 -24.62 3.96
C SER A 12 22.25 -24.78 3.94
N ARG A 13 21.53 -23.93 3.19
CA ARG A 13 20.07 -23.91 3.08
C ARG A 13 19.67 -23.62 1.63
N PRO A 14 19.88 -24.57 0.70
CA PRO A 14 19.60 -24.36 -0.72
C PRO A 14 18.10 -24.35 -1.03
N ASN A 15 17.28 -25.06 -0.23
CA ASN A 15 15.83 -25.22 -0.44
C ASN A 15 15.01 -24.41 0.58
N LEU A 16 15.55 -23.28 1.04
CA LEU A 16 14.85 -22.44 2.04
C LEU A 16 13.56 -21.84 1.47
N ASP A 17 13.51 -21.64 0.15
CA ASP A 17 12.35 -21.17 -0.59
C ASP A 17 11.17 -22.14 -0.55
N ASP A 18 11.43 -23.45 -0.64
CA ASP A 18 10.39 -24.47 -0.44
C ASP A 18 9.78 -24.34 0.95
N TRP A 19 10.62 -24.24 1.98
CA TRP A 19 10.15 -24.07 3.35
C TRP A 19 9.36 -22.76 3.53
N TYR A 20 9.79 -21.66 2.92
CA TYR A 20 9.05 -20.39 2.94
C TYR A 20 7.67 -20.52 2.26
N ARG A 21 7.60 -21.21 1.12
CA ARG A 21 6.33 -21.43 0.42
C ARG A 21 5.34 -22.25 1.25
N ASP A 22 5.84 -23.23 1.99
CA ASP A 22 4.99 -24.15 2.75
C ASP A 22 4.60 -23.61 4.15
N ASN A 23 5.41 -22.71 4.73
CA ASN A 23 5.26 -22.30 6.14
C ASN A 23 5.04 -20.80 6.37
N ILE A 24 5.42 -19.95 5.42
CA ILE A 24 5.39 -18.48 5.58
C ILE A 24 4.46 -17.83 4.57
N GLN A 25 4.54 -18.24 3.31
CA GLN A 25 3.66 -17.74 2.26
C GLN A 25 2.21 -18.09 2.60
N GLY A 26 1.34 -17.09 2.59
CA GLY A 26 -0.05 -17.29 2.99
C GLY A 26 -0.99 -16.22 2.46
N GLY A 27 -2.25 -16.60 2.27
CA GLY A 27 -3.28 -15.72 1.70
C GLY A 27 -3.30 -15.73 0.17
N ALA A 28 -4.44 -15.33 -0.40
CA ALA A 28 -4.62 -15.25 -1.84
C ALA A 28 -3.66 -14.22 -2.47
N GLY A 29 -3.11 -14.53 -3.65
CA GLY A 29 -2.16 -13.65 -4.35
C GLY A 29 -0.74 -13.63 -3.77
N SER A 30 -0.52 -14.27 -2.62
CA SER A 30 0.80 -14.33 -1.98
C SER A 30 1.84 -15.03 -2.84
N PHE A 31 3.11 -14.71 -2.58
CA PHE A 31 4.22 -15.25 -3.34
C PHE A 31 5.54 -15.25 -2.58
N THR A 32 6.51 -15.99 -3.10
CA THR A 32 7.89 -16.05 -2.60
C THR A 32 8.86 -15.70 -3.72
N ILE A 33 9.82 -14.81 -3.46
CA ILE A 33 10.93 -14.49 -4.38
C ILE A 33 12.24 -14.83 -3.67
N ALA A 34 13.00 -15.78 -4.20
CA ALA A 34 14.28 -16.17 -3.60
C ALA A 34 15.44 -15.27 -4.07
N ALA A 35 16.34 -14.96 -3.13
CA ALA A 35 17.66 -14.39 -3.41
C ALA A 35 18.72 -15.51 -3.36
N ASN A 36 19.56 -15.61 -4.38
CA ASN A 36 20.65 -16.58 -4.44
C ASN A 36 21.90 -16.01 -3.75
N GLY A 37 21.94 -16.06 -2.42
CA GLY A 37 23.00 -15.44 -1.63
C GLY A 37 22.70 -13.98 -1.28
N PHE A 38 23.57 -13.39 -0.45
CA PHE A 38 23.37 -12.03 0.06
C PHE A 38 23.59 -10.96 -1.03
N GLU A 39 24.52 -11.25 -1.95
CA GLU A 39 24.82 -10.45 -3.14
C GLU A 39 23.60 -10.22 -4.04
N ASP A 40 22.63 -11.13 -4.00
CA ASP A 40 21.44 -11.12 -4.86
C ASP A 40 20.21 -10.49 -4.19
N VAL A 41 20.33 -10.10 -2.90
CA VAL A 41 19.22 -9.55 -2.10
C VAL A 41 18.68 -8.27 -2.72
N GLY A 42 19.55 -7.39 -3.23
CA GLY A 42 19.12 -6.13 -3.84
C GLY A 42 18.15 -6.34 -5.00
N ARG A 43 18.50 -7.24 -5.93
CA ARG A 43 17.65 -7.62 -7.07
C ARG A 43 16.33 -8.24 -6.60
N ALA A 44 16.39 -9.19 -5.67
CA ALA A 44 15.21 -9.89 -5.18
C ALA A 44 14.25 -8.96 -4.42
N LEU A 45 14.79 -8.06 -3.59
CA LEU A 45 14.02 -7.07 -2.85
C LEU A 45 13.34 -6.06 -3.78
N GLU A 46 14.05 -5.56 -4.80
CA GLU A 46 13.45 -4.67 -5.80
C GLU A 46 12.28 -5.33 -6.52
N GLN A 47 12.44 -6.59 -6.95
CA GLN A 47 11.36 -7.35 -7.59
C GLN A 47 10.16 -7.54 -6.66
N LYS A 48 10.42 -7.85 -5.38
CA LYS A 48 9.37 -8.00 -4.37
C LYS A 48 8.60 -6.69 -4.17
N LEU A 49 9.29 -5.58 -3.95
CA LEU A 49 8.66 -4.27 -3.76
C LEU A 49 7.87 -3.83 -4.98
N ARG A 50 8.43 -4.01 -6.19
CA ARG A 50 7.70 -3.71 -7.43
C ARG A 50 6.39 -4.49 -7.49
N ARG A 51 6.43 -5.78 -7.15
CA ARG A 51 5.23 -6.62 -7.17
C ARG A 51 4.23 -6.20 -6.11
N GLU A 52 4.65 -5.94 -4.87
CA GLU A 52 3.75 -5.52 -3.79
C GLU A 52 3.06 -4.18 -4.07
N LEU A 53 3.78 -3.22 -4.66
CA LEU A 53 3.23 -1.89 -4.95
C LEU A 53 2.33 -1.87 -6.18
N THR A 54 2.50 -2.82 -7.11
CA THR A 54 1.69 -2.89 -8.34
C THR A 54 0.47 -3.80 -8.17
N ASP A 55 0.45 -4.64 -7.13
CA ASP A 55 -0.65 -5.55 -6.88
C ASP A 55 -1.83 -4.81 -6.19
N PRO A 56 -3.00 -4.68 -6.86
CA PRO A 56 -4.18 -4.01 -6.31
C PRO A 56 -4.79 -4.77 -5.12
N SER A 57 -4.32 -5.99 -4.83
CA SER A 57 -4.75 -6.78 -3.66
C SER A 57 -4.10 -6.36 -2.35
N THR A 58 -3.22 -5.35 -2.35
CA THR A 58 -2.86 -4.67 -1.11
C THR A 58 -4.12 -3.95 -0.62
N ASP A 59 -4.84 -4.59 0.31
CA ASP A 59 -5.96 -4.06 1.09
C ASP A 59 -5.50 -2.85 1.92
N ILE A 60 -5.08 -1.77 1.26
CA ILE A 60 -5.09 -0.45 1.84
C ILE A 60 -6.55 -0.03 1.78
N PRO A 61 -7.26 0.17 2.90
CA PRO A 61 -8.59 0.73 2.84
C PRO A 61 -8.49 2.12 2.20
N SER A 62 -8.82 2.20 0.91
CA SER A 62 -8.83 3.44 0.11
C SER A 62 -9.93 4.41 0.53
N THR A 63 -10.56 4.19 1.70
CA THR A 63 -11.80 4.85 2.12
C THR A 63 -11.60 5.91 3.19
N ALA A 64 -10.38 6.12 3.69
CA ALA A 64 -10.11 7.05 4.80
C ALA A 64 -9.48 8.38 4.38
N VAL A 65 -9.47 8.73 3.09
CA VAL A 65 -9.11 10.08 2.63
C VAL A 65 -10.33 10.68 1.92
N PRO A 66 -10.93 11.77 2.44
CA PRO A 66 -12.00 12.45 1.72
C PRO A 66 -11.42 12.98 0.42
N GLU A 67 -12.00 12.52 -0.69
CA GLU A 67 -11.64 12.98 -2.04
C GLU A 67 -11.52 14.51 -2.10
N PRO A 68 -10.63 15.07 -2.94
CA PRO A 68 -10.46 16.52 -3.06
C PRO A 68 -11.78 17.28 -3.29
N THR A 69 -12.75 16.64 -3.93
CA THR A 69 -14.11 17.15 -4.14
C THR A 69 -14.91 17.30 -2.84
N THR A 70 -14.72 16.40 -1.87
CA THR A 70 -15.34 16.46 -0.55
C THR A 70 -14.79 17.64 0.26
N ILE A 71 -13.48 17.89 0.19
CA ILE A 71 -12.85 19.07 0.82
C ILE A 71 -13.39 20.36 0.20
N LEU A 72 -13.48 20.40 -1.13
CA LEU A 72 -14.02 21.56 -1.86
C LEU A 72 -15.49 21.82 -1.49
N GLY A 73 -16.30 20.77 -1.38
CA GLY A 73 -17.70 20.87 -0.94
C GLY A 73 -17.86 21.46 0.46
N ILE A 74 -17.00 21.05 1.42
CA ILE A 74 -17.00 21.57 2.79
C ILE A 74 -16.63 23.06 2.82
N LEU A 75 -15.62 23.48 2.04
CA LEU A 75 -15.18 24.88 1.97
C LEU A 75 -16.24 25.81 1.34
N LEU A 76 -16.91 25.34 0.28
CA LEU A 76 -17.95 26.12 -0.40
C LEU A 76 -19.23 26.26 0.43
N ALA A 77 -19.59 25.22 1.21
CA ALA A 77 -20.77 25.26 2.07
C ALA A 77 -20.60 26.21 3.28
N GLY A 78 -19.39 26.36 3.82
CA GLY A 78 -19.13 27.17 5.02
C GLY A 78 -18.94 28.68 4.78
N GLY A 79 -18.42 29.09 3.61
CA GLY A 79 -18.04 30.49 3.35
C GLY A 79 -19.15 31.41 2.83
N GLY A 80 -20.16 30.86 2.13
CA GLY A 80 -21.12 31.66 1.36
C GLY A 80 -22.19 32.41 2.19
N LEU A 81 -22.61 31.89 3.34
CA LEU A 81 -23.70 32.50 4.11
C LEU A 81 -23.29 33.70 4.97
N ALA A 82 -22.01 33.84 5.32
CA ALA A 82 -21.55 34.90 6.24
C ALA A 82 -21.43 36.28 5.57
N CYS A 83 -21.13 36.35 4.26
CA CYS A 83 -20.96 37.62 3.56
C CYS A 83 -22.30 38.27 3.17
N LEU A 84 -23.34 37.46 2.89
CA LEU A 84 -24.63 37.96 2.41
C LEU A 84 -25.44 38.71 3.50
N LYS A 85 -25.20 38.41 4.78
CA LYS A 85 -26.01 39.00 5.88
C LYS A 85 -25.55 40.39 6.34
N ARG A 86 -24.38 40.88 5.87
CA ARG A 86 -23.79 42.14 6.35
C ARG A 86 -24.21 43.39 5.58
N ARG A 87 -24.96 43.25 4.48
CA ARG A 87 -25.38 44.37 3.61
C ARG A 87 -26.79 44.92 3.83
N GLN A 88 -27.59 44.34 4.73
CA GLN A 88 -28.99 44.76 4.96
C GLN A 88 -29.24 45.54 6.26
N ARG A 89 -28.20 46.07 6.93
CA ARG A 89 -28.34 46.95 8.09
C ARG A 89 -27.69 48.30 7.84
N SER A 90 -28.25 49.06 6.90
CA SER A 90 -28.07 50.50 6.78
C SER A 90 -29.22 51.03 5.93
N ILE A 91 -30.28 51.45 6.61
CA ILE A 91 -31.16 52.62 6.40
C ILE A 91 -32.06 52.67 7.65
#